data_AF-A0A2H9L477-F1
#
_entry.id   AF-A0A2H9L477-F1
#
_cell.length_a   1.000
_cell.length_b   1.000
_cell.length_c   1.000
_cell.angle_alpha   90.00
_cell.angle_beta   90.00
_cell.angle_gamma   90.00
#
_symmetry.space_group_name_H-M   'P 1'
#
loop_
_entity.id
_entity.type
_entity.pdbx_description
1 polymer ?
#
loop_
_entity_poly.entity_id
_entity_poly.type
_entity_poly.pdbx_seq_one_letter_code
_entity_poly.pdbx_strand_id
1 'polypeptide(L)'
;KVSKAMLILNMLKLKYIGKNDYDAILARFKKEEIKPKKEGEKVTGGGIPSEVKCLSEVGNKFVSLVANNYDKEYITYSDTLNYLSIKSRNFDKVLSRAKK
;
A
#
# COMPACT_ATOMS: atom_id res chain seq x y z
N LYS A 1 -0.72 -24.57 3.78
CA LYS A 1 -1.17 -23.29 4.37
C LYS A 1 -2.70 -23.34 4.46
N VAL A 2 -3.29 -23.16 5.63
CA VAL A 2 -4.75 -23.27 5.84
C VAL A 2 -5.29 -21.89 6.25
N SER A 3 -6.46 -21.49 5.74
CA SER A 3 -7.05 -20.20 6.09
C SER A 3 -7.63 -20.21 7.51
N LYS A 4 -7.67 -19.04 8.17
CA LYS A 4 -8.21 -18.90 9.53
C LYS A 4 -9.68 -19.34 9.62
N ALA A 5 -10.48 -19.02 8.61
CA ALA A 5 -11.88 -19.44 8.52
C ALA A 5 -12.03 -20.97 8.44
N MET A 6 -11.16 -21.63 7.68
CA MET A 6 -11.16 -23.09 7.56
C MET A 6 -10.77 -23.76 8.89
N LEU A 7 -9.87 -23.15 9.65
CA LEU A 7 -9.47 -23.66 10.97
C LEU A 7 -10.62 -23.59 11.97
N ILE A 8 -11.35 -22.47 12.01
CA ILE A 8 -12.53 -22.28 12.87
C ILE A 8 -13.68 -23.24 12.48
N LEU A 9 -13.91 -23.44 11.18
CA LEU A 9 -14.89 -24.42 10.68
C LEU A 9 -14.53 -25.86 11.11
N ASN A 10 -13.25 -26.21 11.05
CA ASN A 10 -12.76 -27.51 11.50
C ASN A 10 -12.92 -27.68 13.01
N MET A 11 -12.68 -26.64 13.81
CA MET A 11 -12.89 -26.68 15.26
C MET A 11 -14.37 -26.92 15.62
N LEU A 12 -15.31 -26.32 14.88
CA LEU A 12 -16.74 -26.57 15.05
C LEU A 12 -17.09 -28.02 14.67
N LYS A 13 -16.58 -28.50 13.53
CA LYS A 13 -16.83 -29.87 13.05
C LYS A 13 -16.31 -30.94 14.03
N LEU A 14 -15.16 -30.67 14.64
CA LEU A 14 -14.53 -31.53 15.66
C LEU A 14 -15.06 -31.27 17.08
N LYS A 15 -16.10 -30.43 17.23
CA LYS A 15 -16.76 -30.11 18.50
C LYS A 15 -15.84 -29.53 19.59
N TYR A 16 -14.73 -28.90 19.19
CA TYR A 16 -13.88 -28.15 20.11
C TYR A 16 -14.49 -26.80 20.52
N ILE A 17 -15.39 -26.27 19.69
CA ILE A 17 -16.13 -25.04 19.96
C ILE A 17 -17.63 -25.27 19.73
N GLY A 18 -18.46 -24.56 20.48
CA GLY A 18 -19.90 -24.54 20.27
C GLY A 18 -20.30 -23.65 19.09
N LYS A 19 -21.55 -23.80 18.63
CA LYS A 19 -22.12 -22.94 17.59
C LYS A 19 -22.15 -21.46 18.02
N ASN A 20 -22.44 -21.20 19.30
CA ASN A 20 -22.45 -19.85 19.87
C ASN A 20 -21.05 -19.21 19.82
N ASP A 21 -20.01 -19.98 20.14
CA ASP A 21 -18.62 -19.50 20.08
C ASP A 21 -18.20 -19.23 18.63
N TYR A 22 -18.59 -20.12 17.71
CA TYR A 22 -18.36 -19.94 16.29
C TYR A 22 -18.95 -18.62 15.77
N ASP A 23 -20.23 -18.37 16.06
CA ASP A 23 -20.93 -17.15 15.63
C ASP A 23 -20.32 -15.89 16.27
N ALA A 24 -19.93 -15.96 17.55
CA ALA A 24 -19.26 -14.86 18.25
C ALA A 24 -17.89 -14.53 17.65
N ILE A 25 -17.09 -15.55 17.33
CA ILE A 25 -15.77 -15.40 16.70
C ILE A 25 -15.94 -14.80 15.30
N LEU A 26 -16.90 -15.30 14.52
CA LEU A 26 -17.16 -14.83 13.16
C LEU A 26 -17.65 -13.37 13.13
N ALA A 27 -18.44 -12.97 14.12
CA ALA A 27 -18.85 -11.58 14.32
C ALA A 27 -17.68 -10.64 14.67
N ARG A 28 -16.68 -11.12 15.43
CA ARG A 28 -15.46 -10.34 15.73
C ARG A 28 -14.62 -10.10 14.49
N PHE A 29 -14.40 -11.14 13.68
CA PHE A 29 -13.66 -11.00 12.41
C PHE A 29 -14.34 -10.02 11.45
N LYS A 30 -15.68 -10.06 11.33
CA LYS A 30 -16.44 -9.09 10.53
C LYS A 30 -16.31 -7.66 11.05
N LYS A 31 -16.28 -7.46 12.38
CA LYS A 31 -16.09 -6.12 12.98
C LYS A 31 -14.68 -5.56 12.77
N GLU A 32 -13.66 -6.41 12.71
CA GLU A 32 -12.28 -5.96 12.44
C GLU A 32 -12.07 -5.47 11.00
N GLU A 33 -12.86 -5.97 10.03
CA GLU A 33 -12.88 -5.44 8.66
C GLU A 33 -13.61 -4.08 8.56
N ILE A 34 -14.46 -3.74 9.54
CA ILE A 34 -15.20 -2.48 9.64
C ILE A 34 -14.51 -1.53 10.62
N LYS A 35 -13.17 -1.51 10.67
CA LYS A 35 -12.49 -0.31 11.16
C LYS A 35 -12.67 0.78 10.11
N PRO A 36 -13.09 2.01 10.48
CA PRO A 36 -13.17 3.10 9.52
C PRO A 36 -11.77 3.30 8.95
N LYS A 37 -11.63 3.00 7.65
CA LYS A 37 -10.46 3.42 6.88
C LYS A 37 -10.31 4.91 7.09
N LYS A 38 -9.15 5.32 7.59
CA LYS A 38 -8.76 6.73 7.61
C LYS A 38 -9.04 7.31 6.22
N GLU A 39 -9.72 8.44 6.19
CA GLU A 39 -10.06 9.18 4.98
C GLU A 39 -8.83 9.28 4.07
N GLY A 40 -8.90 8.66 2.88
CA GLY A 40 -7.84 8.75 1.86
C GLY A 40 -7.70 7.55 0.93
N GLU A 41 -8.12 6.34 1.32
CA GLU A 41 -7.95 5.15 0.47
C GLU A 41 -9.12 4.96 -0.49
N LYS A 42 -9.00 5.58 -1.67
CA LYS A 42 -9.72 5.11 -2.86
C LYS A 42 -9.22 3.72 -3.22
N VAL A 43 -10.09 2.74 -2.98
CA VAL A 43 -9.97 1.36 -3.41
C VAL A 43 -10.13 1.30 -4.92
N THR A 44 -9.03 1.13 -5.65
CA THR A 44 -9.03 0.57 -7.02
C THR A 44 -7.70 -0.16 -7.27
N GLY A 45 -7.73 -1.49 -7.35
CA GLY A 45 -6.65 -2.31 -7.89
C GLY A 45 -5.44 -2.51 -6.97
N GLY A 46 -5.08 -3.77 -6.72
CA GLY A 46 -3.92 -4.14 -5.91
C GLY A 46 -2.61 -3.63 -6.50
N GLY A 47 -2.05 -2.60 -5.87
CA GLY A 47 -0.72 -2.08 -6.17
C GLY A 47 -0.50 -0.75 -5.46
N ILE A 48 0.61 -0.63 -4.72
CA ILE A 48 1.06 0.66 -4.21
C ILE A 48 1.26 1.58 -5.43
N PRO A 49 0.64 2.77 -5.49
CA PRO A 49 0.86 3.70 -6.60
C PRO A 49 2.35 3.93 -6.78
N SER A 50 2.85 3.92 -8.02
CA SER A 50 4.30 4.03 -8.30
C SER A 50 4.95 5.26 -7.63
N GLU A 51 4.17 6.32 -7.43
CA GLU A 51 4.59 7.54 -6.72
C GLU A 51 4.88 7.27 -5.24
N VAL A 52 3.96 6.55 -4.57
CA VAL A 52 4.11 6.16 -3.16
C VAL A 52 5.21 5.12 -3.01
N LYS A 53 5.34 4.23 -4.00
CA LYS A 53 6.41 3.22 -4.06
C LYS A 53 7.79 3.88 -4.16
N CYS A 54 7.97 4.82 -5.09
CA CYS A 54 9.22 5.56 -5.24
C CYS A 54 9.60 6.32 -3.95
N LEU A 55 8.64 7.04 -3.35
CA LEU A 55 8.87 7.75 -2.10
C LEU A 55 9.23 6.80 -0.94
N SER A 56 8.66 5.59 -0.91
CA SER A 56 8.95 4.59 0.13
C SER A 56 10.25 3.83 -0.09
N GLU A 57 10.64 3.54 -1.33
CA GLU A 57 11.84 2.77 -1.65
C GLU A 57 13.11 3.64 -1.67
N VAL A 58 13.00 4.84 -2.25
CA VAL A 58 14.15 5.72 -2.50
C VAL A 58 14.25 6.85 -1.47
N GLY A 59 13.11 7.24 -0.87
CA GLY A 59 13.06 8.23 0.20
C GLY A 59 13.02 9.68 -0.30
N ASN A 60 12.33 10.54 0.47
CA ASN A 60 12.12 11.96 0.13
C ASN A 60 13.43 12.73 -0.16
N LYS A 61 14.50 12.43 0.57
CA LYS A 61 15.81 13.11 0.39
C LYS A 61 16.39 12.86 -0.99
N PHE A 62 16.30 11.63 -1.49
CA PHE A 62 16.81 11.29 -2.80
C PHE A 62 15.96 11.89 -3.91
N VAL A 63 14.63 11.82 -3.78
CA VAL A 63 13.72 12.46 -4.73
C VAL A 63 14.00 13.97 -4.82
N SER A 64 14.24 14.62 -3.68
CA SER A 64 14.60 16.05 -3.62
C SER A 64 15.95 16.32 -4.26
N LEU A 65 16.96 15.46 -4.05
CA LEU A 65 18.27 15.59 -4.68
C LEU A 65 18.16 15.47 -6.20
N VAL A 66 17.43 14.49 -6.68
CA VAL A 66 17.19 14.27 -8.11
C VAL A 66 16.43 15.44 -8.73
N ALA A 67 15.37 15.93 -8.07
CA ALA A 67 14.63 17.11 -8.53
C ALA A 67 15.52 18.36 -8.60
N ASN A 68 16.34 18.62 -7.58
CA ASN A 68 17.28 19.74 -7.57
C ASN A 68 18.33 19.65 -8.68
N ASN A 69 18.78 18.44 -9.02
CA ASN A 69 19.75 18.25 -10.11
C ASN A 69 19.10 18.36 -11.48
N TYR A 70 17.83 17.96 -11.61
CA TYR A 70 17.05 18.18 -12.82
C TYR A 70 16.79 19.67 -13.06
N ASP A 71 16.39 20.41 -12.02
CA ASP A 71 16.16 21.86 -12.08
C ASP A 71 17.43 22.65 -12.42
N LYS A 72 18.61 22.12 -12.06
CA LYS A 72 19.93 22.69 -12.38
C LYS A 72 20.51 22.20 -13.71
N GLU A 73 19.75 21.44 -14.49
CA GLU A 73 20.15 20.86 -15.77
C GLU A 73 21.39 19.95 -15.70
N TYR A 74 21.71 19.40 -14.51
CA TYR A 74 22.82 18.46 -14.33
C TYR A 74 22.49 17.05 -14.80
N ILE A 75 21.20 16.70 -14.80
CA ILE A 75 20.70 15.39 -15.25
C ILE A 75 19.56 15.57 -16.23
N THR A 76 19.46 14.66 -17.19
CA THR A 76 18.40 14.73 -18.20
C THR A 76 17.08 14.15 -17.67
N TYR A 77 15.99 14.44 -18.40
CA TYR A 77 14.69 13.86 -18.10
C TYR A 77 14.73 12.32 -18.07
N SER A 78 15.45 11.69 -19.02
CA SER A 78 15.64 10.25 -19.06
C SER A 78 16.37 9.70 -17.83
N ASP A 79 17.43 10.40 -17.39
CA ASP A 79 18.19 9.99 -16.20
C ASP A 79 17.32 10.05 -14.95
N THR A 80 16.50 11.10 -14.86
CA THR A 80 15.58 11.31 -13.75
C THR A 80 14.54 10.20 -13.66
N LEU A 81 13.98 9.75 -14.79
CA LEU A 81 13.06 8.61 -14.84
C LEU A 81 13.73 7.29 -14.42
N ASN A 82 14.98 7.08 -14.87
CA ASN A 82 15.76 5.90 -14.50
C ASN A 82 16.08 5.87 -13.01
N TYR A 83 16.54 6.98 -12.44
CA TYR A 83 16.90 7.07 -11.01
C TYR A 83 15.71 6.93 -10.08
N LEU A 84 14.56 7.46 -10.47
CA LEU A 84 13.33 7.35 -9.66
C LEU A 84 12.58 6.03 -9.93
N SER A 85 12.95 5.29 -10.98
CA SER A 85 12.29 4.07 -11.42
C SER A 85 10.78 4.27 -11.69
N ILE A 86 10.44 5.39 -12.33
CA ILE A 86 9.05 5.81 -12.57
C ILE A 86 8.78 5.91 -14.07
N LYS A 87 7.57 5.52 -14.48
CA LYS A 87 7.07 5.80 -15.84
C LYS A 87 6.87 7.31 -16.03
N SER A 88 7.21 7.82 -17.22
CA SER A 88 7.05 9.23 -17.61
C SER A 88 5.72 9.86 -17.20
N ARG A 89 4.61 9.12 -17.35
CA ARG A 89 3.24 9.56 -16.98
C ARG A 89 3.05 9.95 -15.50
N ASN A 90 3.87 9.42 -14.59
CA ASN A 90 3.75 9.68 -13.16
C ASN A 90 4.82 10.66 -12.65
N PHE A 91 5.67 11.19 -13.52
CA PHE A 91 6.77 12.08 -13.15
C PHE A 91 6.28 13.40 -12.56
N ASP A 92 5.34 14.08 -13.24
CA ASP A 92 4.75 15.35 -12.77
C ASP A 92 4.10 15.20 -11.39
N LYS A 93 3.51 14.03 -11.12
CA LYS A 93 2.86 13.72 -9.84
C LYS A 93 3.86 13.49 -8.70
N VAL A 94 5.07 13.03 -9.04
CA VAL A 94 6.14 12.83 -8.06
C VAL A 94 6.80 14.15 -7.71
N LEU A 95 7.06 15.01 -8.71
CA LEU A 95 7.59 16.35 -8.49
C LEU A 95 6.67 17.22 -7.63
N SER A 96 5.37 17.19 -7.92
CA SER A 96 4.37 17.94 -7.15
C SER A 96 4.25 17.46 -5.69
N ARG A 97 4.49 16.17 -5.41
CA ARG A 97 4.54 15.63 -4.04
C ARG A 97 5.85 15.91 -3.31
N ALA A 98 6.96 16.03 -4.03
CA ALA A 98 8.28 16.28 -3.47
C ALA A 98 8.49 17.75 -3.04
N LYS A 99 7.72 18.69 -3.58
CA LYS A 99 7.77 20.14 -3.25
C LYS A 99 7.20 20.51 -1.86
N LYS A 100 7.01 19.56 -0.95
CA LYS A 100 6.34 19.77 0.34
C LYS A 100 7.31 20.03 1.48
#